data_AF-A0A2E9MAL8-F1
#
_entry.id   AF-A0A2E9MAL8-F1
#
_cell.length_a   1.000
_cell.length_b   1.000
_cell.length_c   1.000
_cell.angle_alpha   90.00
_cell.angle_beta   90.00
_cell.angle_gamma   90.00
#
_symmetry.space_group_name_H-M   'P 1'
#
loop_
_entity.id
_entity.type
_entity.pdbx_description
1 polymer ?
#
loop_
_entity_poly.entity_id
_entity_poly.type
_entity_poly.pdbx_seq_one_letter_code
_entity_poly.pdbx_strand_id
1 'polypeptide(L)'
;GTHAGAYTRFGDASELTDQIDDRFAIMFHGDELTLTVGADNFGPVREGWTRSFLFYADGFGKDMDFHSAHSLTVEPLPFHGMSRYPYGPDETYPQSPEHVSYRLDYNTRRIKGFYE
;
A
#
# COMPACT_ATOMS: atom_id res chain seq x y z
N GLY A 1 14.32 -6.75 13.47
CA GLY A 1 13.54 -5.51 13.72
C GLY A 1 12.22 -5.57 13.02
N THR A 2 11.39 -4.55 13.17
CA THR A 2 10.22 -4.37 12.31
C THR A 2 10.01 -2.87 12.10
N HIS A 3 9.36 -2.47 11.00
CA HIS A 3 9.01 -1.07 10.78
C HIS A 3 7.92 -0.67 11.79
N ALA A 4 8.27 0.18 12.75
CA ALA A 4 7.32 0.76 13.68
C ALA A 4 6.40 1.74 12.94
N GLY A 5 5.11 1.74 13.23
CA GLY A 5 4.20 2.67 12.58
C GLY A 5 2.74 2.23 12.55
N ALA A 6 1.98 2.91 11.71
CA ALA A 6 0.58 2.63 11.44
C ALA A 6 0.45 1.80 10.17
N TYR A 7 -0.16 0.64 10.32
CA TYR A 7 -0.52 -0.25 9.23
C TYR A 7 -2.02 -0.21 9.00
N THR A 8 -2.43 -0.64 7.81
CA THR A 8 -3.84 -0.78 7.49
C THR A 8 -4.48 -1.82 8.41
N ARG A 9 -5.69 -1.50 8.89
CA ARG A 9 -6.54 -2.40 9.67
C ARG A 9 -6.95 -3.61 8.84
N PHE A 10 -7.29 -4.70 9.52
CA PHE A 10 -7.92 -5.84 8.85
C PHE A 10 -9.37 -5.51 8.42
N GLY A 11 -9.90 -6.35 7.54
CA GLY A 11 -11.24 -6.23 6.98
C GLY A 11 -11.20 -5.63 5.58
N ASP A 12 -12.35 -5.12 5.15
CA ASP A 12 -12.50 -4.56 3.82
C ASP A 12 -11.58 -3.33 3.63
N ALA A 13 -10.78 -3.39 2.57
CA ALA A 13 -9.83 -2.39 2.10
C ALA A 13 -9.98 -2.12 0.60
N SER A 14 -11.14 -2.47 0.00
CA SER A 14 -11.40 -2.34 -1.45
C SER A 14 -11.14 -0.91 -1.95
N GLU A 15 -11.49 0.11 -1.16
CA GLU A 15 -11.23 1.52 -1.49
C GLU A 15 -9.75 1.87 -1.68
N LEU A 16 -8.83 1.12 -1.06
CA LEU A 16 -7.39 1.32 -1.19
C LEU A 16 -6.79 0.56 -2.38
N THR A 17 -7.60 -0.23 -3.08
CA THR A 17 -7.15 -1.08 -4.20
C THR A 17 -7.80 -0.69 -5.54
N ASP A 18 -8.74 0.26 -5.51
CA ASP A 18 -9.50 0.67 -6.69
C ASP A 18 -8.75 1.68 -7.57
N GLN A 19 -7.91 2.53 -6.96
CA GLN A 19 -7.23 3.63 -7.64
C GLN A 19 -5.76 3.73 -7.21
N ILE A 20 -4.92 4.26 -8.11
CA ILE A 20 -3.54 4.64 -7.81
C ILE A 20 -3.55 6.12 -7.44
N ASP A 21 -3.68 6.41 -6.16
CA ASP A 21 -3.86 7.79 -5.66
C ASP A 21 -3.05 8.09 -4.40
N ASP A 22 -1.92 7.40 -4.25
CA ASP A 22 -1.02 7.48 -3.10
C ASP A 22 -1.62 7.05 -1.76
N ARG A 23 -2.89 6.60 -1.69
CA ARG A 23 -3.44 5.92 -0.51
C ARG A 23 -3.13 4.41 -0.62
N PHE A 24 -2.46 3.85 0.39
CA PHE A 24 -1.91 2.49 0.30
C PHE A 24 -2.59 1.54 1.27
N ALA A 25 -2.76 0.28 0.85
CA ALA A 25 -2.85 -0.83 1.79
C ALA A 25 -1.45 -1.08 2.39
N ILE A 26 -1.18 -0.52 3.56
CA ILE A 26 0.10 -0.67 4.28
C ILE A 26 0.10 -2.03 4.98
N MET A 27 0.81 -2.98 4.39
CA MET A 27 0.88 -4.36 4.86
C MET A 27 2.09 -4.60 5.76
N PHE A 28 1.87 -5.38 6.80
CA PHE A 28 2.89 -5.96 7.66
C PHE A 28 3.34 -7.32 7.10
N HIS A 29 4.52 -7.79 7.52
CA HIS A 29 4.95 -9.12 7.13
C HIS A 29 3.95 -10.18 7.63
N GLY A 30 3.53 -11.07 6.73
CA GLY A 30 2.52 -12.09 7.02
C GLY A 30 1.06 -11.63 6.85
N ASP A 31 0.81 -10.36 6.53
CA ASP A 31 -0.52 -9.96 6.08
C ASP A 31 -0.85 -10.53 4.69
N GLU A 32 -2.13 -10.70 4.41
CA GLU A 32 -2.66 -11.12 3.11
C GLU A 32 -3.68 -10.10 2.61
N LEU A 33 -3.65 -9.84 1.30
CA LEU A 33 -4.69 -9.10 0.59
C LEU A 33 -5.35 -10.03 -0.42
N THR A 34 -6.64 -10.31 -0.23
CA THR A 34 -7.40 -11.19 -1.12
C THR A 34 -8.24 -10.36 -2.09
N LEU A 35 -8.04 -10.56 -3.38
CA LEU A 35 -8.83 -9.93 -4.44
C LEU A 35 -9.84 -10.94 -5.00
N THR A 36 -11.11 -10.58 -4.98
CA THR A 36 -12.19 -11.42 -5.51
C THR A 36 -12.83 -10.72 -6.69
N VAL A 37 -12.83 -11.39 -7.85
CA VAL A 37 -13.50 -10.93 -9.07
C VAL A 37 -14.61 -11.89 -9.44
N GLY A 38 -15.80 -11.37 -9.71
CA GLY A 38 -16.93 -12.18 -10.15
C GLY A 38 -16.64 -12.80 -11.51
N ALA A 39 -16.88 -14.11 -11.66
CA ALA A 39 -16.71 -14.79 -12.94
C ALA A 39 -17.59 -14.17 -14.05
N ASP A 40 -18.75 -13.64 -13.66
CA ASP A 40 -19.72 -13.02 -14.56
C ASP A 40 -19.35 -11.58 -14.96
N ASN A 41 -18.30 -10.99 -14.36
CA ASN A 41 -17.82 -9.65 -14.72
C ASN A 41 -17.14 -9.63 -16.10
N PHE A 42 -16.93 -10.80 -16.72
CA PHE A 42 -16.25 -10.93 -18.00
C PHE A 42 -17.23 -11.45 -19.06
N GLY A 43 -17.25 -10.83 -20.24
CA GLY A 43 -18.07 -11.29 -21.36
C GLY A 43 -17.66 -12.68 -21.90
N PRO A 44 -18.35 -13.22 -22.92
CA PRO A 44 -18.00 -14.51 -23.52
C PRO A 44 -16.60 -14.48 -24.15
N VAL A 45 -15.89 -15.61 -24.07
CA VAL A 45 -14.64 -15.83 -24.80
C VAL A 45 -14.98 -16.30 -26.21
N ARG A 46 -14.29 -15.78 -27.23
CA ARG A 46 -14.49 -16.20 -28.63
C ARG A 46 -14.09 -17.67 -28.80
N GLU A 47 -14.70 -18.35 -29.75
CA GLU A 47 -14.34 -19.73 -30.08
C GLU A 47 -12.85 -19.84 -30.43
N GLY A 48 -12.17 -20.85 -29.87
CA GLY A 48 -10.74 -21.07 -30.03
C GLY A 48 -9.82 -20.17 -29.18
N TRP A 49 -10.38 -19.30 -28.33
CA TRP A 49 -9.59 -18.41 -27.46
C TRP A 49 -9.55 -18.92 -26.00
N THR A 50 -8.45 -18.60 -25.31
CA THR A 50 -8.30 -18.82 -23.86
C THR A 50 -8.20 -17.48 -23.17
N ARG A 51 -8.89 -17.32 -22.04
CA ARG A 51 -8.76 -16.15 -21.16
C ARG A 51 -7.63 -16.36 -20.15
N SER A 52 -6.78 -15.36 -20.01
CA SER A 52 -5.74 -15.29 -18.98
C SER A 52 -5.92 -14.02 -18.16
N PHE A 53 -5.44 -14.05 -16.92
CA PHE A 53 -5.50 -12.91 -16.00
C PHE A 53 -4.08 -12.52 -15.62
N LEU A 54 -3.84 -11.20 -15.55
CA LEU A 54 -2.62 -10.62 -15.02
C LEU A 54 -2.99 -9.86 -13.76
N PHE A 55 -2.27 -10.13 -12.67
CA PHE A 55 -2.33 -9.28 -11.49
C PHE A 55 -1.31 -8.15 -11.66
N TYR A 56 -1.79 -6.92 -11.57
CA TYR A 56 -0.97 -5.72 -11.55
C TYR A 56 -1.10 -5.08 -10.18
N ALA A 57 0.03 -4.92 -9.50
CA ALA A 57 0.13 -4.22 -8.24
C ALA A 57 0.99 -2.98 -8.43
N ASP A 58 0.49 -1.86 -7.96
CA ASP A 58 1.21 -0.61 -7.88
C ASP A 58 1.50 -0.30 -6.41
N GLY A 59 2.75 0.00 -6.08
CA GLY A 59 3.14 0.26 -4.70
C GLY A 59 4.65 0.28 -4.48
N PHE A 60 5.02 0.47 -3.22
CA PHE A 60 6.40 0.62 -2.78
C PHE A 60 6.78 -0.49 -1.81
N GLY A 61 8.00 -1.01 -1.96
CA GLY A 61 8.63 -1.92 -1.01
C GLY A 61 9.61 -1.18 -0.13
N LYS A 62 9.65 -1.52 1.16
CA LYS A 62 10.66 -1.01 2.10
C LYS A 62 11.41 -2.18 2.71
N ASP A 63 12.74 -2.09 2.69
CA ASP A 63 13.63 -3.08 3.30
C ASP A 63 14.11 -2.58 4.67
N MET A 64 14.54 -3.52 5.50
CA MET A 64 15.17 -3.26 6.80
C MET A 64 16.70 -3.37 6.76
N ASP A 65 17.30 -3.35 5.58
CA ASP A 65 18.76 -3.39 5.47
C ASP A 65 19.39 -2.11 6.04
N PHE A 66 20.66 -2.18 6.43
CA PHE A 66 21.36 -1.06 7.07
C PHE A 66 21.53 0.16 6.14
N HIS A 67 21.52 -0.03 4.83
CA HIS A 67 21.59 1.01 3.81
C HIS A 67 20.22 1.53 3.39
N SER A 68 19.13 0.93 3.87
CA SER A 68 17.77 1.45 3.66
C SER A 68 17.50 2.64 4.57
N ALA A 69 17.08 3.75 3.95
CA ALA A 69 16.65 4.91 4.69
C ALA A 69 15.35 4.62 5.47
N HIS A 70 15.29 5.11 6.72
CA HIS A 70 14.15 4.91 7.61
C HIS A 70 13.76 3.43 7.81
N SER A 71 14.74 2.52 7.81
CA SER A 71 14.57 1.05 7.92
C SER A 71 13.84 0.58 9.18
N LEU A 72 13.65 1.45 10.19
CA LEU A 72 12.98 1.12 11.45
C LEU A 72 11.53 1.63 11.55
N THR A 73 11.05 2.41 10.57
CA THR A 73 9.71 3.01 10.62
C THR A 73 8.96 2.81 9.33
N VAL A 74 7.62 2.78 9.38
CA VAL A 74 6.78 2.81 8.17
C VAL A 74 6.97 4.15 7.47
N GLU A 75 6.84 5.22 8.23
CA GLU A 75 7.03 6.60 7.76
C GLU A 75 8.50 6.89 7.41
N PRO A 76 8.78 7.88 6.54
CA PRO A 76 7.80 8.62 5.74
C PRO A 76 7.18 7.75 4.63
N LEU A 77 5.88 7.86 4.37
CA LEU A 77 5.25 7.21 3.24
C LEU A 77 5.76 7.80 1.91
N PRO A 78 6.16 6.96 0.93
CA PRO A 78 6.46 7.41 -0.43
C PRO A 78 5.18 7.88 -1.15
N PHE A 79 5.33 8.56 -2.28
CA PHE A 79 4.22 8.95 -3.15
C PHE A 79 4.74 9.11 -4.58
N HIS A 80 3.88 8.91 -5.59
CA HIS A 80 4.28 8.87 -7.00
C HIS A 80 4.89 10.19 -7.49
N GLY A 81 4.42 11.32 -6.97
CA GLY A 81 4.90 12.65 -7.36
C GLY A 81 6.25 13.06 -6.77
N MET A 82 6.88 12.23 -5.93
CA MET A 82 8.13 12.60 -5.26
C MET A 82 9.33 12.57 -6.21
N SER A 83 10.28 13.49 -6.01
CA SER A 83 11.50 13.56 -6.83
C SER A 83 12.46 12.40 -6.60
N ARG A 84 12.49 11.87 -5.36
CA ARG A 84 13.26 10.71 -4.92
C ARG A 84 12.73 10.20 -3.58
N TYR A 85 13.12 8.99 -3.19
CA TYR A 85 12.93 8.51 -1.83
C TYR A 85 14.28 8.31 -1.12
N PRO A 86 14.46 8.78 0.13
CA PRO A 86 13.56 9.70 0.84
C PRO A 86 13.49 11.07 0.18
N TYR A 87 12.31 11.67 0.16
CA TYR A 87 12.10 13.02 -0.33
C TYR A 87 12.62 14.07 0.65
N GLY A 88 12.96 15.25 0.12
CA GLY A 88 13.52 16.36 0.90
C GLY A 88 12.46 17.09 1.75
N PRO A 89 12.89 18.06 2.58
CA PRO A 89 11.98 18.86 3.40
C PRO A 89 11.03 19.75 2.59
N ASP A 90 11.36 20.02 1.32
CA ASP A 90 10.54 20.82 0.40
C ASP A 90 9.38 20.02 -0.23
N GLU A 91 9.33 18.71 0.02
CA GLU A 91 8.32 17.79 -0.47
C GLU A 91 7.55 17.18 0.71
N THR A 92 6.29 16.86 0.52
CA THR A 92 5.46 16.28 1.57
C THR A 92 4.47 15.31 0.96
N TYR A 93 4.29 14.17 1.62
CA TYR A 93 3.24 13.22 1.27
C TYR A 93 1.87 13.92 1.26
N PRO A 94 0.97 13.62 0.29
CA PRO A 94 -0.28 14.36 0.13
C PRO A 94 -1.12 14.44 1.41
N GLN A 95 -1.68 15.63 1.66
CA GLN A 95 -2.49 15.93 2.85
C GLN A 95 -3.90 16.40 2.48
N SER A 96 -4.42 15.97 1.32
CA SER A 96 -5.82 16.26 0.97
C SER A 96 -6.78 15.67 2.02
N PRO A 97 -8.03 16.17 2.12
CA PRO A 97 -9.02 15.60 3.04
C PRO A 97 -9.16 14.08 2.90
N GLU A 98 -9.10 13.56 1.68
CA GLU A 98 -9.18 12.13 1.37
C GLU A 98 -7.99 11.35 1.96
N HIS A 99 -6.78 11.89 1.89
CA HIS A 99 -5.59 11.29 2.48
C HIS A 99 -5.62 11.31 4.01
N VAL A 100 -6.13 12.40 4.60
CA VAL A 100 -6.31 12.52 6.04
C VAL A 100 -7.33 11.47 6.53
N SER A 101 -8.51 11.40 5.89
CA SER A 101 -9.52 10.39 6.21
C SER A 101 -8.98 8.97 6.06
N TYR A 102 -8.30 8.66 4.95
CA TYR A 102 -7.65 7.36 4.76
C TYR A 102 -6.74 6.97 5.92
N ARG A 103 -5.87 7.86 6.38
CA ARG A 103 -4.96 7.57 7.50
C ARG A 103 -5.70 7.36 8.82
N LEU A 104 -6.81 8.07 9.03
CA LEU A 104 -7.62 7.93 10.24
C LEU A 104 -8.49 6.66 10.23
N ASP A 105 -9.04 6.30 9.08
CA ASP A 105 -10.03 5.22 8.95
C ASP A 105 -9.38 3.85 8.71
N TYR A 106 -8.25 3.83 7.98
CA TYR A 106 -7.57 2.60 7.59
C TYR A 106 -6.29 2.35 8.38
N ASN A 107 -5.45 3.36 8.62
CA ASN A 107 -4.12 3.16 9.21
C ASN A 107 -4.15 3.17 10.75
N THR A 108 -4.96 2.29 11.33
CA THR A 108 -5.25 2.26 12.77
C THR A 108 -4.51 1.15 13.50
N ARG A 109 -3.90 0.18 12.80
CA ARG A 109 -3.13 -0.89 13.42
C ARG A 109 -1.72 -0.41 13.74
N ARG A 110 -1.48 -0.06 15.01
CA ARG A 110 -0.18 0.44 15.48
C ARG A 110 0.75 -0.71 15.87
N ILE A 111 1.91 -0.78 15.24
CA ILE A 111 2.98 -1.74 15.57
C ILE A 111 4.15 -1.00 16.18
N LYS A 112 4.64 -1.50 17.31
CA LYS A 112 5.85 -1.01 17.98
C LYS A 112 7.09 -1.69 17.38
N GLY A 113 8.16 -0.92 17.24
CA GLY A 113 9.48 -1.46 16.87
C GLY A 113 10.06 -2.31 18.00
N PHE A 114 10.96 -3.23 17.64
CA PHE A 114 11.60 -4.16 18.60
C PHE A 114 12.98 -3.70 19.09
N TYR A 115 13.50 -2.58 18.61
CA TYR A 115 14.75 -2.00 19.06
C TYR A 115 14.45 -0.68 19.78
N GLU A 116 14.21 -0.77 21.09
CA GLU A 116 14.29 0.34 22.03
C GLU A 116 15.50 0.10 22.94
#